data_AF-A0A1G0H6V8-F1
#
_entry.id   AF-A0A1G0H6V8-F1
#
_cell.length_a   1.000
_cell.length_b   1.000
_cell.length_c   1.000
_cell.angle_alpha   90.00
_cell.angle_beta   90.00
_cell.angle_gamma   90.00
#
_symmetry.space_group_name_H-M   'P 1'
#
loop_
_entity.id
_entity.type
_entity.pdbx_description
1 polymer ?
#
loop_
_entity_poly.entity_id
_entity_poly.type
_entity_poly.pdbx_seq_one_letter_code
_entity_poly.pdbx_strand_id
1 'polypeptide(L)'
;MNLQIIKSIDGKNEYVLLPVHIYDTLTHEFKKKIKYSENEYVLFDPADYVDNPIALARINAGITQRELAKIMRVSQAYISKIENQDKITPKLLKKIKDLLSKIPKK
;
A
#
# COMPACT_ATOMS: atom_id res chain seq x y z
N MET A 1 15.60 2.97 -7.56
CA MET A 1 16.56 2.01 -6.97
C MET A 1 15.77 1.05 -6.09
N ASN A 2 15.72 -0.23 -6.43
CA ASN A 2 14.99 -1.23 -5.64
C ASN A 2 16.03 -2.13 -4.97
N LEU A 3 16.08 -2.15 -3.63
CA LEU A 3 17.05 -2.93 -2.86
C LEU A 3 16.44 -4.29 -2.57
N GLN A 4 17.03 -5.35 -3.12
CA GLN A 4 16.67 -6.73 -2.77
C GLN A 4 17.61 -7.26 -1.71
N ILE A 5 17.06 -7.92 -0.70
CA ILE A 5 17.78 -8.50 0.43
C ILE A 5 17.87 -10.01 0.21
N ILE A 6 19.08 -10.56 0.20
CA ILE A 6 19.31 -12.01 0.21
C ILE A 6 19.92 -12.36 1.58
N LYS A 7 19.48 -13.47 2.17
CA LYS A 7 20.10 -13.99 3.39
C LYS A 7 21.28 -14.89 3.01
N SER A 8 22.45 -14.57 3.55
CA SER A 8 23.64 -15.43 3.48
C SER A 8 23.40 -16.75 4.23
N ILE A 9 24.23 -17.75 3.96
CA ILE A 9 24.22 -19.04 4.67
C ILE A 9 24.44 -18.85 6.18
N ASP A 10 25.18 -17.82 6.56
CA ASP A 10 25.43 -17.42 7.96
C ASP A 10 24.36 -16.48 8.54
N GLY A 11 23.23 -16.29 7.85
CA GLY A 11 22.09 -15.48 8.32
C GLY A 11 22.30 -13.96 8.28
N LYS A 12 23.43 -13.48 7.74
CA LYS A 12 23.68 -12.05 7.53
C LYS A 12 22.94 -11.54 6.29
N ASN A 13 22.43 -10.32 6.37
CA ASN A 13 21.78 -9.65 5.24
C ASN A 13 22.85 -9.22 4.23
N GLU A 14 22.81 -9.80 3.04
CA GLU A 14 23.64 -9.41 1.91
C GLU A 14 22.78 -8.69 0.86
N TYR A 15 23.34 -7.67 0.23
CA TYR A 15 22.64 -6.82 -0.73
C TYR A 15 23.26 -7.00 -2.12
N VAL A 16 22.42 -7.15 -3.14
CA VAL A 16 22.85 -7.21 -4.54
C VAL A 16 22.32 -5.99 -5.28
N LEU A 17 23.21 -5.29 -5.99
CA LEU A 17 22.84 -4.22 -6.92
C LEU A 17 22.63 -4.81 -8.30
N LEU A 18 21.38 -4.77 -8.77
CA LEU A 18 20.98 -5.23 -10.08
C LEU A 18 20.63 -4.03 -10.99
N PRO A 19 21.25 -3.91 -12.18
CA PRO A 19 20.81 -2.95 -13.18
C PRO A 19 19.34 -3.20 -13.54
N VAL A 20 18.57 -2.12 -13.69
CA VAL A 20 17.09 -2.19 -13.86
C VAL A 20 16.69 -3.08 -15.03
N HIS A 21 17.36 -2.95 -16.18
CA HIS A 21 17.05 -3.75 -17.36
C HIS A 21 17.29 -5.25 -17.17
N ILE A 22 18.26 -5.63 -16.33
CA ILE A 22 18.51 -7.03 -15.97
C ILE A 22 17.40 -7.53 -15.04
N TYR A 23 17.00 -6.73 -14.05
CA TYR A 23 15.88 -7.06 -13.16
C TYR A 23 14.58 -7.30 -13.95
N ASP A 24 14.25 -6.44 -14.91
CA ASP A 24 13.03 -6.56 -15.71
C ASP A 24 13.04 -7.83 -16.56
N THR A 25 14.18 -8.12 -17.18
CA THR A 25 14.38 -9.34 -17.98
C THR A 25 14.26 -10.60 -17.13
N LEU A 26 14.95 -10.63 -15.99
CA LEU A 26 14.89 -11.75 -15.05
C LEU A 26 13.49 -11.94 -14.49
N THR A 27 12.82 -10.84 -14.12
CA THR A 27 11.44 -10.88 -13.64
C THR A 27 10.54 -11.52 -14.69
N HIS A 28 10.63 -11.10 -15.95
CA HIS A 28 9.83 -11.70 -17.03
C HIS A 28 10.05 -13.22 -17.16
N GLU A 29 11.31 -13.66 -17.10
CA GLU A 29 11.68 -15.08 -17.13
C GLU A 29 11.15 -15.85 -15.90
N PHE A 30 11.25 -15.28 -14.70
CA PHE A 30 10.68 -15.87 -13.47
C PHE A 30 9.16 -16.01 -13.59
N LYS A 31 8.48 -14.97 -14.10
CA LYS A 31 7.03 -14.99 -14.28
C LYS A 31 6.57 -16.08 -15.24
N LYS A 32 7.41 -16.45 -16.20
CA LYS A 32 7.13 -17.47 -17.21
C LYS A 32 7.44 -18.90 -16.72
N LYS A 33 8.50 -19.07 -15.91
CA LYS A 33 8.98 -20.37 -15.44
C LYS A 33 8.34 -20.84 -14.14
N ILE A 34 7.99 -19.92 -13.25
CA ILE A 34 7.29 -20.25 -12.01
C ILE A 34 5.83 -20.47 -12.39
N LYS A 35 5.36 -21.72 -12.38
CA LYS A 35 3.92 -21.99 -12.25
C LYS A 35 3.55 -21.53 -10.85
N TYR A 36 3.06 -20.31 -10.75
CA TYR A 36 2.70 -19.71 -9.47
C TYR A 36 1.76 -20.61 -8.69
N SER A 37 2.28 -21.27 -7.67
CA SER A 37 1.47 -21.78 -6.58
C SER A 37 1.03 -20.56 -5.78
N GLU A 38 -0.28 -20.30 -5.73
CA GLU A 38 -0.89 -19.15 -5.01
C GLU A 38 -0.46 -19.05 -3.52
N ASN A 39 0.15 -20.11 -2.99
CA ASN A 39 0.51 -20.27 -1.58
C ASN A 39 1.92 -19.76 -1.20
N GLU A 40 2.76 -19.34 -2.15
CA GLU A 40 4.15 -18.92 -1.85
C GLU A 40 4.28 -17.40 -1.63
N TYR A 41 3.29 -16.62 -2.04
CA TYR A 41 3.23 -15.18 -1.81
C TYR A 41 2.14 -14.85 -0.79
N VAL A 42 2.53 -14.14 0.26
CA VAL A 42 1.55 -13.51 1.17
C VAL A 42 0.95 -12.31 0.43
N LEU A 43 -0.37 -12.27 0.33
CA LEU A 43 -1.07 -11.12 -0.23
C LEU A 43 -0.77 -9.90 0.65
N PHE A 44 -0.33 -8.80 0.04
CA PHE A 44 -0.14 -7.55 0.77
C PHE A 44 -1.52 -7.01 1.20
N ASP A 45 -1.85 -7.16 2.48
CA ASP A 45 -3.02 -6.53 3.08
C ASP A 45 -2.60 -5.23 3.77
N PRO A 46 -3.04 -4.05 3.28
CA PRO A 46 -2.78 -2.79 3.96
C PRO A 46 -3.26 -2.76 5.42
N ALA A 47 -4.21 -3.61 5.80
CA ALA A 47 -4.68 -3.72 7.18
C ALA A 47 -3.58 -4.19 8.15
N ASP A 48 -2.56 -4.90 7.66
CA ASP A 48 -1.42 -5.36 8.47
C ASP A 48 -0.46 -4.22 8.87
N TYR A 49 -0.57 -3.06 8.23
CA TYR A 49 0.37 -1.94 8.38
C TYR A 49 -0.30 -0.60 8.70
N VAL A 50 -1.63 -0.55 8.72
CA VAL A 50 -2.39 0.71 8.84
C VAL A 50 -3.46 0.58 9.92
N ASP A 51 -3.15 1.07 11.11
CA ASP A 51 -4.07 1.07 12.25
C ASP A 51 -5.25 2.03 12.04
N ASN A 52 -5.02 3.13 11.34
CA ASN A 52 -6.02 4.17 11.19
C ASN A 52 -7.08 3.77 10.14
N PRO A 53 -8.37 3.63 10.54
CA PRO A 53 -9.41 3.15 9.63
C PRO A 53 -9.74 4.11 8.50
N ILE A 54 -9.44 5.41 8.64
CA ILE A 54 -9.59 6.39 7.56
C ILE A 54 -8.49 6.19 6.52
N ALA A 55 -7.24 6.07 6.97
CA ALA A 55 -6.11 5.81 6.08
C ALA A 55 -6.28 4.47 5.34
N LEU A 56 -6.73 3.42 6.03
CA LEU A 56 -7.02 2.13 5.44
C LEU A 56 -8.12 2.23 4.37
N ALA A 57 -9.23 2.90 4.67
CA ALA A 57 -10.31 3.09 3.71
C ALA A 57 -9.84 3.88 2.47
N ARG A 58 -8.99 4.89 2.67
CA ARG A 58 -8.40 5.69 1.59
C ARG A 58 -7.49 4.85 0.70
N ILE A 59 -6.62 4.03 1.28
CA ILE A 59 -5.71 3.14 0.54
C ILE A 59 -6.51 2.11 -0.26
N ASN A 60 -7.53 1.50 0.35
CA ASN A 60 -8.42 0.55 -0.33
C ASN A 60 -9.24 1.18 -1.47
N ALA A 61 -9.44 2.49 -1.44
CA ALA A 61 -10.06 3.26 -2.53
C ALA A 61 -9.04 3.72 -3.59
N GLY A 62 -7.74 3.52 -3.38
CA GLY A 62 -6.69 3.88 -4.32
C GLY A 62 -6.47 5.39 -4.50
N ILE A 63 -6.84 6.22 -3.51
CA ILE A 63 -6.72 7.68 -3.60
C ILE A 63 -5.68 8.26 -2.64
N THR A 64 -5.16 9.43 -2.99
CA THR A 64 -4.22 10.20 -2.17
C THR A 64 -4.94 11.04 -1.10
N GLN A 65 -4.20 11.48 -0.07
CA GLN A 65 -4.73 12.41 0.93
C GLN A 65 -5.23 13.72 0.31
N ARG A 66 -4.56 14.21 -0.75
CA ARG A 66 -4.95 15.45 -1.46
C ARG A 66 -6.28 15.27 -2.18
N GLU A 67 -6.52 14.12 -2.79
CA GLU A 67 -7.79 13.81 -3.46
C GLU A 67 -8.93 13.66 -2.46
N LEU A 68 -8.70 12.95 -1.36
CA LEU A 68 -9.68 12.87 -0.26
C LEU A 68 -10.02 14.26 0.29
N ALA A 69 -9.01 15.12 0.48
CA ALA A 69 -9.21 16.49 0.95
C ALA A 69 -10.07 17.32 -0.02
N LYS A 70 -9.83 17.19 -1.33
CA LYS A 70 -10.66 17.85 -2.37
C LYS A 70 -12.11 17.37 -2.33
N ILE A 71 -12.34 16.07 -2.21
CA ILE A 71 -13.69 15.47 -2.14
C ILE A 71 -14.42 15.96 -0.90
N MET A 72 -13.73 16.01 0.24
CA MET A 72 -14.28 16.47 1.51
C MET A 72 -14.35 17.99 1.64
N ARG A 73 -13.77 18.75 0.70
CA ARG A 73 -13.62 20.22 0.75
C ARG A 73 -12.92 20.70 2.03
N VAL A 74 -11.87 20.01 2.44
CA VAL A 74 -11.04 20.33 3.60
C VAL A 74 -9.58 20.47 3.18
N SER A 75 -8.72 20.94 4.09
CA SER A 75 -7.28 21.00 3.82
C SER A 75 -6.63 19.61 3.87
N GLN A 76 -5.55 19.41 3.11
CA GLN A 76 -4.78 18.17 3.22
C GLN A 76 -4.17 18.00 4.62
N ALA A 77 -3.81 19.09 5.29
CA ALA A 77 -3.34 19.06 6.68
C ALA A 77 -4.40 18.50 7.64
N TYR A 78 -5.69 18.78 7.41
CA TYR A 78 -6.77 18.18 8.19
C TYR A 78 -6.86 16.66 7.98
N ILE A 79 -6.73 16.18 6.74
CA ILE A 79 -6.68 14.74 6.44
C ILE A 79 -5.47 14.08 7.12
N SER A 80 -4.30 14.70 7.03
CA SER A 80 -3.10 14.21 7.72
C SER A 80 -3.33 14.13 9.23
N LYS A 81 -3.95 15.15 9.83
CA LYS A 81 -4.26 15.16 11.26
C LYS A 81 -5.18 13.99 11.66
N ILE A 82 -6.27 13.75 10.93
CA ILE A 82 -7.23 12.68 11.29
C ILE A 82 -6.67 11.27 11.01
N GLU A 83 -5.75 11.12 10.04
CA GLU A 83 -5.05 9.86 9.78
C GLU A 83 -3.98 9.54 10.83
N ASN A 84 -3.47 10.55 11.55
CA ASN A 84 -2.49 10.39 12.63
C ASN A 84 -3.11 10.41 14.04
N GLN A 85 -4.44 10.51 14.16
CA GLN A 85 -5.12 10.49 15.45
C GLN A 85 -5.45 9.07 15.88
N ASP A 86 -5.21 8.75 17.16
CA ASP A 86 -5.54 7.44 17.75
C ASP A 86 -7.05 7.18 17.82
N LYS A 87 -7.83 8.26 18.03
CA LYS A 87 -9.29 8.17 18.22
C LYS A 87 -10.01 8.91 17.11
N ILE A 88 -10.70 8.16 16.28
CA ILE A 88 -11.60 8.69 15.25
C ILE A 88 -13.05 8.51 15.68
N THR A 89 -13.84 9.56 15.51
CA THR A 89 -15.29 9.48 15.76
C THR A 89 -15.95 8.57 14.72
N PRO A 90 -16.80 7.60 15.13
CA PRO A 90 -17.50 6.71 14.19
C PRO A 90 -18.30 7.44 13.11
N LYS A 91 -18.85 8.61 13.45
CA LYS A 91 -19.57 9.50 12.52
C LYS A 91 -18.71 9.97 11.34
N LEU A 92 -17.44 10.31 11.62
CA LEU A 92 -16.50 10.76 10.59
C LEU A 92 -16.12 9.60 9.67
N LEU A 93 -15.80 8.44 10.24
CA LEU A 93 -15.47 7.24 9.48
C LEU A 93 -16.61 6.82 8.55
N LYS A 94 -17.84 6.82 9.05
CA LYS A 94 -19.04 6.49 8.24
C LYS A 94 -19.17 7.44 7.05
N LYS A 95 -19.08 8.75 7.29
CA LYS A 95 -19.15 9.76 6.22
C LYS A 95 -18.09 9.54 5.14
N ILE A 96 -16.86 9.20 5.54
CA ILE A 96 -15.76 8.95 4.60
C ILE A 96 -16.03 7.67 3.80
N LYS A 97 -16.44 6.57 4.44
CA LYS A 97 -16.80 5.33 3.74
C LYS A 97 -17.91 5.53 2.72
N ASP A 98 -18.95 6.29 3.08
CA ASP A 98 -20.07 6.61 2.18
C ASP A 98 -19.67 7.51 0.99
N LEU A 99 -18.63 8.34 1.17
CA LEU A 99 -18.05 9.14 0.08
C LEU A 99 -17.20 8.27 -0.83
N LEU A 100 -16.36 7.42 -0.26
CA LEU A 100 -15.44 6.54 -1.01
C LEU A 100 -16.18 5.46 -1.79
N SER A 101 -17.32 4.96 -1.31
CA SER A 101 -18.13 3.97 -2.02
C SER A 101 -18.71 4.48 -3.35
N LYS A 102 -18.78 5.81 -3.52
CA LYS A 102 -19.25 6.46 -4.75
C LYS A 102 -18.14 6.69 -5.77
N ILE A 103 -16.89 6.43 -5.41
CA ILE A 103 -15.74 6.60 -6.30
C ILE A 103 -15.56 5.28 -7.06
N PRO A 104 -15.49 5.30 -8.41
CA PRO A 104 -15.16 4.11 -9.17
C PRO A 104 -13.75 3.64 -8.76
N LYS A 105 -13.63 2.36 -8.37
CA LYS A 105 -12.34 1.75 -8.08
C LYS A 105 -11.49 1.76 -9.35
N LYS A 106 -10.25 2.25 -9.22
CA LYS A 106 -9.25 2.23 -10.29
C LYS A 106 -8.67 0.83 -10.47
#